data_AF-A0A8X6T4Y5-F1
#
_entry.id   AF-A0A8X6T4Y5-F1
#
_cell.length_a   1.000
_cell.length_b   1.000
_cell.length_c   1.000
_cell.angle_alpha   90.00
_cell.angle_beta   90.00
_cell.angle_gamma   90.00
#
_symmetry.space_group_name_H-M   'P 1'
#
loop_
_entity.id
_entity.type
_entity.pdbx_description
1 polymer ?
#
loop_
_entity_poly.entity_id
_entity_poly.type
_entity_poly.pdbx_seq_one_letter_code
_entity_poly.pdbx_strand_id
1 'polypeptide(L)' 'MTKTNEPGKGYKEREHLYRLIISQLFYDGHQTLAVSLSNLTKTQPPCPPSDRLFKLVSLGIRTELGKLV' A
#
# COMPACT_ATOMS: atom_id res chain seq x y z
N MET A 1 31.63 5.11 -10.35
CA MET A 1 30.77 5.18 -9.14
C MET A 1 29.35 4.72 -9.51
N THR A 2 29.14 3.42 -9.62
CA THR A 2 27.81 2.84 -9.86
C THR A 2 27.04 2.92 -8.54
N LYS A 3 25.95 3.69 -8.50
CA LYS A 3 25.06 3.75 -7.35
C LYS A 3 24.45 2.35 -7.17
N THR A 4 24.88 1.67 -6.13
CA THR A 4 24.29 0.41 -5.67
C THR A 4 22.82 0.66 -5.38
N ASN A 5 21.96 0.05 -6.20
CA ASN A 5 20.54 -0.05 -5.91
C ASN A 5 20.42 -0.91 -4.65
N GLU A 6 20.20 -0.28 -3.48
CA GLU A 6 20.02 -0.94 -2.18
C GLU A 6 18.86 -1.93 -2.26
N PRO A 7 19.11 -3.24 -2.42
CA PRO A 7 18.09 -4.20 -2.83
C PRO A 7 17.01 -4.44 -1.75
N GLY A 8 17.20 -3.90 -0.53
CA GLY A 8 16.30 -4.10 0.60
C GLY A 8 15.26 -3.00 0.84
N LYS A 9 15.46 -1.77 0.33
CA LYS A 9 14.58 -0.64 0.70
C LYS A 9 13.25 -0.66 -0.05
N GLY A 10 13.31 -0.83 -1.37
CA GLY A 10 12.11 -0.88 -2.22
C GLY A 10 11.21 -2.08 -1.91
N TYR A 11 11.78 -3.22 -1.51
CA TYR A 11 11.01 -4.41 -1.16
C TYR A 11 10.10 -4.16 0.07
N LYS A 12 10.66 -3.59 1.14
CA LYS A 12 9.91 -3.26 2.36
C LYS A 12 8.82 -2.22 2.11
N GLU A 13 9.11 -1.22 1.27
CA GLU A 13 8.13 -0.20 0.88
C GLU A 13 6.97 -0.79 0.08
N ARG A 14 7.26 -1.72 -0.83
CA ARG A 14 6.23 -2.43 -1.61
C ARG A 14 5.41 -3.37 -0.74
N GLU A 15 6.03 -4.11 0.18
CA GLU A 15 5.33 -4.93 1.16
C GLU A 15 4.37 -4.10 1.99
N HIS A 16 4.83 -2.95 2.52
CA HIS A 16 3.98 -2.03 3.28
C HIS A 16 2.82 -1.47 2.45
N LEU A 17 3.06 -1.14 1.18
CA LEU A 17 2.01 -0.72 0.25
C LEU A 17 0.96 -1.81 0.05
N TYR A 18 1.36 -3.07 -0.18
CA TYR A 18 0.41 -4.17 -0.31
C TYR A 18 -0.44 -4.36 0.95
N ARG A 19 0.16 -4.20 2.13
CA ARG A 19 -0.59 -4.22 3.40
C ARG A 19 -1.65 -3.13 3.46
N LEU A 20 -1.31 -1.90 3.04
CA LEU A 20 -2.26 -0.79 2.98
C LEU A 20 -3.41 -1.06 1.98
N ILE A 21 -3.10 -1.64 0.81
CA ILE A 21 -4.11 -2.01 -0.20
C ILE A 21 -5.08 -3.05 0.37
N ILE A 22 -4.55 -4.12 0.97
CA ILE A 22 -5.37 -5.18 1.57
C ILE A 22 -6.25 -4.63 2.70
N SER A 23 -5.68 -3.80 3.58
CA SER A 23 -6.43 -3.12 4.65
C SER A 23 -7.57 -2.26 4.12
N GLN A 24 -7.36 -1.55 3.00
CA GLN A 24 -8.40 -0.74 2.37
C GLN A 24 -9.52 -1.61 1.79
N LEU A 25 -9.18 -2.70 1.09
CA LEU A 25 -10.17 -3.65 0.57
C LEU A 25 -11.04 -4.24 1.68
N PHE A 26 -10.46 -4.56 2.85
CA PHE A 26 -11.24 -4.98 4.01
C PHE A 26 -12.14 -3.87 4.55
N TYR A 27 -11.67 -2.61 4.59
CA TYR A 27 -12.46 -1.47 5.03
C TYR A 27 -13.68 -1.22 4.13
N ASP A 28 -13.49 -1.36 2.83
CA ASP A 28 -14.52 -1.12 1.82
C ASP A 28 -15.51 -2.31 1.68
N GLY A 29 -15.31 -3.40 2.44
CA GLY A 29 -16.17 -4.59 2.40
C GLY A 29 -15.82 -5.60 1.30
N HIS A 30 -14.70 -5.42 0.59
CA HIS A 30 -14.22 -6.33 -0.45
C HIS A 30 -13.46 -7.53 0.11
N GLN A 31 -14.10 -8.28 1.00
CA GLN A 31 -13.46 -9.34 1.80
C GLN A 31 -12.80 -10.43 0.94
N THR A 32 -13.48 -10.92 -0.11
CA THR A 32 -12.93 -11.95 -1.01
C THR A 32 -11.65 -11.47 -1.71
N LEU A 33 -11.64 -10.22 -2.21
CA LEU A 33 -10.47 -9.65 -2.88
C LEU A 33 -9.31 -9.47 -1.90
N ALA A 34 -9.59 -8.98 -0.69
CA ALA A 34 -8.59 -8.78 0.34
C ALA A 34 -7.91 -10.10 0.74
N VAL A 35 -8.70 -11.16 0.95
CA VAL A 35 -8.18 -12.51 1.30
C VAL A 35 -7.35 -13.09 0.15
N SER A 36 -7.85 -13.05 -1.09
CA SER A 36 -7.11 -13.55 -2.25
C SER A 36 -5.78 -12.85 -2.43
N LEU A 37 -5.76 -11.51 -2.34
CA LEU A 37 -4.52 -10.75 -2.47
C LEU A 37 -3.56 -11.04 -1.31
N SER A 38 -4.06 -11.14 -0.07
CA SER A 38 -3.24 -11.44 1.10
C SER A 38 -2.53 -12.80 1.01
N ASN A 39 -3.22 -13.80 0.46
CA ASN A 39 -2.66 -15.14 0.22
C ASN A 39 -1.58 -15.12 -0.87
N LEU A 40 -1.82 -14.41 -1.97
CA LEU A 40 -0.88 -14.30 -3.08
C LEU A 40 0.40 -13.56 -2.71
N THR A 41 0.29 -12.51 -1.90
CA THR A 41 1.43 -11.71 -1.41
C THR A 41 2.07 -12.31 -0.16
N LYS A 42 1.49 -13.38 0.42
CA LYS A 42 1.92 -14.01 1.67
C LYS A 42 2.06 -13.01 2.83
N THR A 43 1.22 -11.96 2.85
CA THR A 43 1.25 -10.95 3.91
C THR A 43 0.95 -11.54 5.28
N GLN A 44 1.86 -11.32 6.23
CA GLN A 44 1.71 -11.69 7.63
C GLN A 44 2.22 -10.55 8.52
N PRO A 45 1.60 -10.26 9.67
CA PRO A 45 0.32 -10.81 10.17
C PRO A 45 -0.88 -10.30 9.34
N PRO A 46 -2.10 -10.86 9.53
CA PRO A 46 -3.32 -10.42 8.85
C PRO A 46 -3.50 -8.90 8.90
N CYS A 47 -3.99 -8.33 7.80
CA CYS A 47 -4.18 -6.89 7.66
C CYS A 47 -5.58 -6.51 8.19
N PRO A 48 -5.70 -5.62 9.21
CA PRO A 48 -7.00 -5.17 9.69
C PRO A 48 -7.66 -4.19 8.69
N PRO A 49 -9.00 -4.03 8.69
CA PRO A 49 -9.68 -3.00 7.93
C PRO A 49 -9.16 -1.58 8.29
N SER A 50 -8.78 -0.77 7.30
CA SER A 50 -8.35 0.63 7.51
C SER A 50 -8.47 1.49 6.24
N ASP A 51 -8.92 2.74 6.41
CA ASP A 51 -9.01 3.77 5.37
C ASP A 51 -7.70 4.57 5.14
N ARG A 52 -6.60 4.15 5.78
CA ARG A 52 -5.33 4.90 5.77
C ARG A 52 -4.78 5.08 4.36
N LEU A 53 -4.95 4.09 3.49
CA LEU A 53 -4.51 4.19 2.10
C LEU A 53 -5.23 5.32 1.38
N PHE A 54 -6.56 5.39 1.50
CA PHE A 54 -7.36 6.44 0.89
C PHE A 54 -6.92 7.84 1.34
N LYS A 55 -6.66 8.03 2.65
CA LYS A 55 -6.15 9.30 3.21
C LYS A 55 -4.79 9.68 2.61
N LEU A 56 -3.86 8.73 2.53
CA LEU A 56 -2.51 8.95 1.97
C LEU A 56 -2.57 9.28 0.47
N VAL A 57 -3.35 8.53 -0.31
CA VAL A 57 -3.52 8.77 -1.75
C VAL A 57 -4.17 10.13 -1.99
N SER A 58 -5.22 10.47 -1.24
CA SER A 58 -5.89 11.78 -1.33
C SER A 58 -4.93 12.94 -1.03
N LEU A 59 -4.07 12.78 -0.02
CA LEU A 59 -3.02 13.76 0.30
C LEU A 59 -1.97 13.84 -0.81
N GLY A 60 -1.53 12.70 -1.34
CA GLY A 60 -0.57 12.62 -2.45
C GLY A 60 -1.09 13.35 -3.69
N ILE A 61 -2.33 13.06 -4.11
CA ILE A 61 -2.98 13.71 -5.25
C ILE A 61 -3.07 15.23 -5.04
N ARG A 62 -3.55 15.69 -3.88
CA ARG A 62 -3.60 17.14 -3.57
C ARG A 62 -2.22 17.80 -3.61
N THR A 63 -1.20 17.08 -3.14
CA THR A 63 0.19 17.56 -3.14
C THR A 63 0.75 17.64 -4.55
N GLU A 64 0.44 16.67 -5.42
CA GLU A 64 0.85 16.68 -6.83
C GLU A 64 0.14 17.80 -7.60
N LEU A 65 -1.17 17.99 -7.39
CA LEU A 65 -1.94 19.05 -8.03
C LEU A 65 -1.56 20.45 -7.54
N GLY A 66 -1.31 20.61 -6.24
CA GLY A 66 -0.86 21.89 -5.66
C GLY A 66 0.58 22.26 -6.02
N LYS A 67 1.36 21.34 -6.59
CA LYS A 67 2.69 21.63 -7.19
C LYS A 67 2.58 22.09 -8.65
N LEU A 68 1.40 22.02 -9.26
CA LEU A 68 1.14 22.41 -10.65
C LEU A 68 0.42 23.76 -10.77
N VAL A 69 0.24 24.48 -9.66
CA VAL A 69 -0.30 25.85 -9.58
C VAL A 69 0.75 26.75 -8.97
#